data_AF-A0A183I775-F1
#
_entry.id   AF-A0A183I775-F1
#
_cell.length_a   1.000
_cell.length_b   1.000
_cell.length_c   1.000
_cell.angle_alpha   90.00
_cell.angle_beta   90.00
_cell.angle_gamma   90.00
#
_symmetry.space_group_name_H-M   'P 1'
#
loop_
_entity.id
_entity.type
_entity.pdbx_description
1 polymer ?
#
loop_
_entity_poly.entity_id
_entity_poly.type
_entity_poly.pdbx_seq_one_letter_code
_entity_poly.pdbx_strand_id
1 'polypeptide(L)' 'MQNFSINKASIDETESISETLRRQYRGETTISIIEPRRAQNCTIMLSKLRLSNKQIKRAILSMDQYGELPRDMIEQV' A
#
# COMPACT_ATOMS: atom_id res chain seq x y z
N MET A 1 -26.75 8.21 49.27
CA MET A 1 -27.22 8.03 47.89
C MET A 1 -26.04 8.18 46.95
N GLN A 2 -25.83 7.14 46.14
CA GLN A 2 -25.06 7.00 44.90
C GLN A 2 -23.90 7.97 44.58
N ASN A 3 -22.73 7.34 44.51
CA ASN A 3 -21.56 7.72 43.74
C ASN A 3 -21.93 8.01 42.28
N PHE A 4 -21.59 9.20 41.76
CA PHE A 4 -21.64 9.47 40.31
C PHE A 4 -20.77 10.67 39.90
N SER A 5 -19.47 10.68 40.22
CA SER A 5 -18.54 11.68 39.64
C SER A 5 -17.07 11.26 39.73
N ILE A 6 -16.77 10.03 39.33
CA ILE A 6 -15.42 9.60 38.99
C ILE A 6 -15.62 8.70 37.79
N ASN A 7 -15.47 9.22 36.56
CA ASN A 7 -15.33 8.48 35.28
C ASN A 7 -15.58 9.40 34.05
N LYS A 8 -15.12 10.66 34.06
CA LYS A 8 -15.14 11.49 32.83
C LYS A 8 -13.75 11.89 32.35
N ALA A 9 -12.78 12.00 33.25
CA ALA A 9 -11.37 12.25 32.90
C ALA A 9 -10.67 11.01 32.30
N SER A 10 -11.01 9.80 32.76
CA SER A 10 -10.36 8.57 32.28
C SER A 10 -10.84 8.10 30.91
N ILE A 11 -12.02 8.53 30.47
CA ILE A 11 -12.62 8.13 29.17
C ILE A 11 -11.98 8.93 28.03
N ASP A 12 -11.69 10.22 28.24
CA ASP A 12 -11.12 11.12 27.23
C ASP A 12 -9.65 10.76 26.90
N GLU A 13 -8.84 10.43 27.92
CA GLU A 13 -7.46 9.97 27.68
C GLU A 13 -7.39 8.58 27.05
N THR A 14 -8.30 7.67 27.41
CA THR A 14 -8.34 6.33 26.79
C THR A 14 -8.82 6.40 25.35
N GLU A 15 -9.75 7.30 25.00
CA GLU A 15 -10.18 7.53 23.63
C GLU A 15 -9.08 8.18 22.78
N SER A 16 -8.36 9.17 23.32
CA SER A 16 -7.20 9.81 22.68
C SER A 16 -6.01 8.85 22.46
N ILE A 17 -5.72 7.99 23.44
CA ILE A 17 -4.72 6.93 23.31
C ILE A 17 -5.18 5.89 22.28
N SER A 18 -6.47 5.54 22.28
CA SER A 18 -7.05 4.61 21.29
C SER A 18 -7.02 5.17 19.87
N GLU A 19 -7.24 6.47 19.70
CA GLU A 19 -7.19 7.15 18.41
C GLU A 19 -5.74 7.27 17.91
N THR A 20 -4.79 7.57 18.79
CA THR A 20 -3.35 7.59 18.50
C THR A 20 -2.84 6.20 18.10
N LEU A 21 -3.24 5.16 18.82
CA LEU A 21 -2.96 3.77 18.48
C LEU A 21 -3.62 3.40 17.14
N ARG A 22 -4.91 3.74 16.92
CA ARG A 22 -5.57 3.50 15.62
C ARG A 22 -4.88 4.24 14.47
N ARG A 23 -4.30 5.41 14.71
CA ARG A 23 -3.54 6.16 13.69
C ARG A 23 -2.18 5.52 13.40
N GLN A 24 -1.53 4.91 14.39
CA GLN A 24 -0.34 4.07 14.19
C GLN A 24 -0.66 2.72 13.51
N TYR A 25 -1.83 2.13 13.79
CA TYR A 25 -2.31 0.86 13.19
C TYR A 25 -3.12 1.05 11.89
N ARG A 26 -3.28 2.29 11.39
CA ARG A 26 -3.70 2.57 10.01
C ARG A 26 -2.56 2.37 9.00
N GLY A 27 -1.40 1.87 9.44
CA GLY A 27 -0.49 1.19 8.55
C GLY A 27 -1.15 -0.11 8.13
N GLU A 28 -1.80 -0.10 6.97
CA GLU A 28 -2.19 -1.30 6.24
C GLU A 28 -1.09 -2.36 6.45
N THR A 29 -1.41 -3.46 7.12
CA THR A 29 -0.46 -4.56 7.36
C THR A 29 -0.16 -5.20 6.01
N THR A 30 0.70 -4.55 5.25
CA THR A 30 1.15 -4.99 3.94
C THR A 30 2.08 -6.18 4.16
N ILE A 31 1.65 -7.34 3.69
CA ILE A 31 2.48 -8.53 3.70
C ILE A 31 3.44 -8.40 2.52
N SER A 32 4.71 -8.09 2.80
CA SER A 32 5.78 -8.06 1.79
C SER A 32 6.75 -9.22 2.01
N ILE A 33 6.85 -10.10 1.02
CA ILE A 33 7.90 -11.12 0.94
C ILE A 33 9.12 -10.56 0.19
N ILE A 34 8.91 -9.51 -0.62
CA ILE A 34 9.95 -8.86 -1.40
C ILE A 34 10.72 -7.90 -0.49
N GLU A 35 12.04 -7.94 -0.56
CA GLU A 35 12.91 -7.07 0.20
C GLU A 35 12.83 -5.61 -0.28
N PRO A 36 13.12 -4.62 0.59
CA PRO A 36 12.84 -3.20 0.30
C PRO A 36 13.48 -2.68 -0.99
N ARG A 37 14.72 -3.10 -1.31
CA ARG A 37 15.44 -2.65 -2.52
C ARG A 37 14.76 -3.17 -3.79
N ARG A 38 14.39 -4.46 -3.84
CA ARG A 38 13.72 -5.02 -5.01
C ARG A 38 12.30 -4.46 -5.16
N ALA A 39 11.58 -4.30 -4.05
CA ALA A 39 10.27 -3.67 -4.07
C ALA A 39 10.34 -2.26 -4.66
N GLN A 40 11.31 -1.44 -4.22
CA GLN A 40 11.52 -0.09 -4.75
C GLN A 40 11.82 -0.09 -6.25
N ASN A 41 12.71 -0.96 -6.73
CA ASN A 41 13.02 -1.07 -8.16
C ASN A 41 11.76 -1.41 -8.98
N CYS A 42 10.96 -2.37 -8.52
CA CYS A 42 9.68 -2.71 -9.16
C CYS A 42 8.71 -1.53 -9.13
N THR A 43 8.59 -0.80 -8.02
CA THR A 43 7.74 0.39 -7.93
C THR A 43 8.15 1.47 -8.92
N ILE A 44 9.46 1.71 -9.08
CA ILE A 44 9.98 2.67 -10.06
C ILE A 44 9.65 2.22 -11.49
N MET A 45 9.89 0.95 -11.80
CA MET A 45 9.60 0.39 -13.13
C MET A 45 8.11 0.50 -13.47
N LEU A 46 7.23 0.09 -12.55
CA LEU A 46 5.77 0.16 -12.74
C LEU A 46 5.28 1.60 -12.89
N SER A 47 5.89 2.55 -12.17
CA SER A 47 5.57 3.98 -12.29
C SER A 47 5.94 4.55 -13.66
N LYS A 48 7.03 4.07 -14.27
CA LYS A 48 7.43 4.43 -15.64
C LYS A 48 6.53 3.79 -16.69
N LEU A 49 6.16 2.53 -16.49
CA LEU A 49 5.35 1.76 -17.42
C LEU A 49 3.89 2.27 -17.51
N ARG A 50 3.33 2.76 -16.39
CA ARG A 50 1.96 3.31 -16.30
C ARG A 50 0.87 2.37 -16.82
N LEU A 51 1.11 1.06 -16.77
CA LEU A 51 0.16 0.01 -17.12
C LEU A 51 -0.30 -0.73 -15.85
N SER A 52 -1.56 -1.10 -15.81
CA SER A 52 -2.06 -2.03 -14.79
C SER A 52 -1.53 -3.45 -15.03
N ASN A 53 -1.44 -4.27 -13.99
CA ASN A 53 -1.05 -5.69 -14.11
C ASN A 53 -1.87 -6.45 -15.15
N LYS A 54 -3.16 -6.11 -15.32
CA LYS A 54 -4.04 -6.69 -16.35
C LYS A 54 -3.58 -6.32 -17.75
N GLN A 55 -3.19 -5.07 -17.97
CA GLN A 55 -2.66 -4.60 -19.26
C GLN A 55 -1.31 -5.23 -19.54
N ILE A 56 -0.40 -5.29 -18.57
CA ILE A 56 0.91 -5.95 -18.72
C ILE A 56 0.72 -7.41 -19.13
N LYS A 57 -0.13 -8.15 -18.41
CA LYS A 57 -0.44 -9.55 -18.75
C LYS A 57 -1.00 -9.68 -20.17
N ARG A 58 -1.95 -8.81 -20.54
CA ARG A 58 -2.56 -8.83 -21.89
C ARG A 58 -1.50 -8.55 -22.95
N ALA A 59 -0.70 -7.50 -22.79
CA ALA A 59 0.33 -7.11 -23.73
C ALA A 59 1.33 -8.26 -23.95
N ILE A 60 1.81 -8.90 -22.88
CA ILE A 60 2.71 -10.07 -22.98
C ILE A 60 2.03 -11.23 -23.76
N LEU A 61 0.80 -11.58 -23.40
CA LEU A 61 0.09 -12.70 -24.04
C LEU A 61 -0.31 -12.42 -25.49
N SER A 62 -0.49 -11.15 -25.86
CA SER A 62 -0.78 -10.72 -27.24
C SER A 62 0.47 -10.35 -28.04
N MET A 63 1.68 -10.69 -27.55
CA MET A 63 2.95 -10.30 -28.18
C MET A 63 3.04 -8.80 -28.48
N ASP A 64 2.52 -7.99 -27.57
CA ASP A 64 2.43 -6.54 -27.63
C ASP A 64 1.84 -5.98 -28.95
N GLN A 65 0.78 -6.60 -29.46
CA GLN A 65 0.13 -6.19 -30.73
C GLN A 65 -0.25 -4.70 -30.83
N TYR A 66 -0.39 -4.00 -29.70
CA TYR A 66 -0.77 -2.59 -29.63
C TYR A 66 0.43 -1.65 -29.39
N GLY A 67 1.65 -2.19 -29.24
CA GLY A 67 2.84 -1.41 -28.94
C GLY A 67 2.76 -0.68 -27.60
N GLU A 68 2.11 -1.29 -26.60
CA GLU A 68 1.94 -0.72 -25.26
C GLU A 68 3.24 -0.85 -24.42
N LEU A 69 4.17 -1.75 -24.79
CA LEU A 69 5.40 -2.02 -24.05
C LEU A 69 6.63 -1.34 -24.69
N PRO A 70 7.22 -0.32 -24.03
CA PRO A 70 8.47 0.28 -24.49
C PRO A 70 9.63 -0.72 -24.52
N ARG A 71 10.53 -0.59 -25.51
CA ARG A 71 11.67 -1.50 -25.69
C ARG A 71 12.60 -1.56 -24.49
N ASP A 72 12.85 -0.42 -23.85
CA ASP A 72 13.65 -0.31 -22.63
C ASP A 72 12.99 -0.98 -21.42
N MET A 73 11.66 -1.04 -21.39
CA MET A 73 10.92 -1.72 -20.33
C MET A 73 10.89 -3.23 -20.54
N ILE A 74 10.93 -3.73 -21.78
CA ILE A 74 11.06 -5.17 -22.09
C ILE A 74 12.43 -5.70 -21.67
N GLU A 75 13.50 -4.93 -21.89
CA GLU A 75 14.87 -5.30 -21.49
C GLU A 75 15.05 -5.36 -19.96
N GLN A 76 14.21 -4.65 -19.21
CA GLN A 76 14.25 -4.62 -17.73
C GLN A 76 13.51 -5.79 -17.06
N VAL A 77 12.71 -6.58 -17.80
CA VAL A 77 11.95 -7.73 -17.27
C VAL A 77 12.81 -8.98 -17.20
#